data_AF-A0A956SVL6-F1
#
_entry.id   AF-A0A956SVL6-F1
#
_cell.length_a   1.000
_cell.length_b   1.000
_cell.length_c   1.000
_cell.angle_alpha   90.00
_cell.angle_beta   90.00
_cell.angle_gamma   90.00
#
_symmetry.space_group_name_H-M   'P 1'
#
loop_
_entity.id
_entity.type
_entity.pdbx_description
1 polymer ?
#
loop_
_entity_poly.entity_id
_entity_poly.type
_entity_poly.pdbx_seq_one_letter_code
_entity_poly.pdbx_strand_id
1 'polypeptide(L)'
;KFTPISKSIDDLIKLGALDDLTRKFLRAAIRDRKNILISGGAGSGKTTLLNCLSAFIPKTERIVVIEETSELALQQPHVIPMETAQSDAPDGETFDIRRLVKTALRLRPDRIIIGEVRGEEALDLIQAMSVGHAGSMATLHASSPLQALLRLETLLLMAKLDLPISAIRGQIASTLDLVLQTERLSNGTRRVTHVSEVLEPNEHGQYQLRHLIRYKVTNLGAGIPAVGRHHPVIRPTFSIAMEEKGLMNFDEFPYE
;
A
#
# COMPACT_ATOMS: atom_id res chain seq x y z
N LYS A 1 -11.89 -7.09 24.95
CA LYS A 1 -11.54 -6.15 23.87
C LYS A 1 -10.04 -5.89 23.94
N PHE A 2 -9.26 -6.48 23.03
CA PHE A 2 -7.87 -6.04 22.84
C PHE A 2 -7.96 -4.64 22.27
N THR A 3 -7.50 -3.62 22.98
CA THR A 3 -7.24 -2.32 22.38
C THR A 3 -5.83 -2.45 21.79
N PRO A 4 -5.66 -2.58 20.47
CA PRO A 4 -4.32 -2.64 19.92
C PRO A 4 -3.67 -1.30 20.23
N ILE A 5 -2.55 -1.31 20.95
CA ILE A 5 -1.68 -0.14 21.02
C ILE A 5 -1.20 0.07 19.58
N SER A 6 -1.83 1.00 18.86
CA SER A 6 -1.41 1.36 17.52
C SER A 6 0.00 1.91 17.62
N LYS A 7 0.96 1.21 17.01
CA LYS A 7 2.32 1.73 16.88
C LYS A 7 2.27 3.05 16.11
N SER A 8 3.15 3.97 16.49
CA SER A 8 3.41 5.17 15.71
C SER A 8 4.47 4.90 14.64
N ILE A 9 4.58 5.78 13.66
CA ILE A 9 5.67 5.73 12.69
C ILE A 9 7.05 5.87 13.36
N ASP A 10 7.13 6.60 14.47
CA ASP A 10 8.36 6.76 15.25
C ASP A 10 8.78 5.46 15.93
N ASP A 11 7.82 4.65 16.37
CA ASP A 11 8.09 3.31 16.89
C ASP A 11 8.62 2.39 15.79
N LEU A 12 8.12 2.51 14.57
CA LEU A 12 8.66 1.77 13.43
C LEU A 12 10.09 2.18 13.09
N ILE A 13 10.43 3.47 13.19
CA ILE A 13 11.82 3.95 13.03
C ILE A 13 12.73 3.40 14.13
N LYS A 14 12.29 3.45 15.40
CA LYS A 14 13.07 2.90 16.53
C LYS A 14 13.33 1.40 16.39
N LEU A 15 12.37 0.66 15.81
CA LEU A 15 12.51 -0.77 15.50
C LEU A 15 13.36 -1.04 14.24
N GLY A 16 13.77 0.01 13.53
CA GLY A 16 14.51 -0.04 12.26
C GLY A 16 13.67 -0.55 11.09
N ALA A 17 12.34 -0.55 11.20
CA ALA A 17 11.45 -1.07 10.15
C ALA A 17 11.51 -0.23 8.87
N LEU A 18 11.70 1.08 9.02
CA LEU A 18 12.06 2.04 7.98
C LEU A 18 12.95 3.12 8.62
N ASP A 19 13.68 3.88 7.82
CA ASP A 19 14.45 5.03 8.32
C ASP A 19 13.69 6.36 8.16
N ASP A 20 14.29 7.45 8.67
CA ASP A 20 13.68 8.77 8.61
C ASP A 20 13.50 9.29 7.18
N LEU A 21 14.45 9.00 6.29
CA LEU A 21 14.37 9.41 4.90
C LEU A 21 13.19 8.73 4.18
N THR A 22 13.04 7.42 4.39
CA THR A 22 11.88 6.66 3.90
C THR A 22 10.58 7.20 4.48
N ARG A 23 10.55 7.53 5.79
CA ARG A 23 9.38 8.17 6.42
C ARG A 23 9.02 9.48 5.72
N LYS A 24 10.00 10.36 5.49
CA LYS A 24 9.80 11.66 4.83
C LYS A 24 9.27 11.48 3.41
N PHE A 25 9.83 10.54 2.65
CA PHE A 25 9.36 10.20 1.30
C PHE A 25 7.92 9.71 1.30
N LEU A 26 7.59 8.72 2.13
CA LEU A 26 6.24 8.15 2.18
C LEU A 26 5.21 9.18 2.66
N ARG A 27 5.58 10.04 3.61
CA ARG A 27 4.73 11.17 4.03
C ARG A 27 4.43 12.11 2.86
N ALA A 28 5.46 12.45 2.08
CA ALA A 28 5.29 13.32 0.91
C ALA A 28 4.41 12.66 -0.15
N ALA A 29 4.63 11.38 -0.46
CA ALA A 29 3.81 10.61 -1.40
C ALA A 29 2.33 10.53 -0.96
N ILE A 30 2.07 10.29 0.33
CA ILE A 30 0.70 10.23 0.86
C ILE A 30 0.00 11.59 0.77
N ARG A 31 0.73 12.67 1.05
CA ARG A 31 0.22 14.05 0.88
C ARG A 31 -0.01 14.41 -0.58
N ASP A 32 0.78 13.85 -1.49
CA ASP A 32 0.58 13.98 -2.94
C ASP A 32 -0.51 13.06 -3.49
N ARG A 33 -1.26 12.37 -2.61
CA ARG A 33 -2.33 11.42 -3.00
C ARG A 33 -1.84 10.32 -3.94
N LYS A 34 -0.64 9.80 -3.71
CA LYS A 34 -0.15 8.59 -4.38
C LYS A 34 -0.94 7.36 -3.93
N ASN A 35 -1.37 6.53 -4.87
CA ASN A 35 -1.99 5.24 -4.62
C ASN A 35 -0.91 4.22 -4.24
N ILE A 36 -1.04 3.61 -3.05
CA ILE A 36 0.02 2.79 -2.46
C ILE A 36 -0.50 1.38 -2.17
N LEU A 37 0.15 0.39 -2.77
CA LEU A 37 -0.05 -1.02 -2.45
C LEU A 37 1.04 -1.48 -1.47
N ILE A 38 0.65 -2.03 -0.32
CA ILE A 38 1.59 -2.58 0.66
C ILE A 38 1.57 -4.11 0.57
N SER A 39 2.68 -4.70 0.14
CA SER A 39 2.80 -6.13 -0.06
C SER A 39 3.72 -6.82 0.95
N GLY A 40 3.54 -8.12 1.15
CA GLY A 40 4.36 -8.91 2.07
C GLY A 40 3.76 -10.27 2.44
N GLY A 41 4.59 -11.14 3.00
CA GLY A 41 4.15 -12.42 3.57
C GLY A 41 3.28 -12.27 4.83
N ALA A 42 2.73 -13.36 5.34
CA ALA A 42 2.04 -13.38 6.64
C ALA A 42 2.95 -12.90 7.77
N GLY A 43 2.44 -12.04 8.65
CA GLY A 43 3.19 -11.51 9.79
C GLY A 43 4.38 -10.60 9.45
N SER A 44 4.48 -10.12 8.20
CA SER A 44 5.51 -9.15 7.75
C SER A 44 5.28 -7.73 8.24
N GLY A 45 4.07 -7.40 8.70
CA GLY A 45 3.71 -6.10 9.28
C GLY A 45 2.98 -5.14 8.33
N LYS A 46 2.40 -5.62 7.22
CA LYS A 46 1.62 -4.82 6.25
C LYS A 46 0.58 -3.90 6.92
N THR A 47 -0.36 -4.47 7.67
CA THR A 47 -1.45 -3.72 8.32
C THR A 47 -0.91 -2.72 9.33
N THR A 48 0.11 -3.10 10.09
CA THR A 48 0.79 -2.17 11.03
C THR A 48 1.43 -1.00 10.30
N LEU A 49 2.13 -1.24 9.19
CA LEU A 49 2.73 -0.19 8.38
C LEU A 49 1.65 0.72 7.78
N LEU A 50 0.59 0.14 7.22
CA LEU A 50 -0.55 0.89 6.69
C LEU A 50 -1.13 1.81 7.77
N ASN A 51 -1.38 1.28 8.96
CA ASN A 51 -1.95 2.06 10.06
C ASN A 51 -1.04 3.20 10.53
N CYS A 52 0.28 3.02 10.48
CA CYS A 52 1.23 4.08 10.83
C CYS A 52 1.28 5.15 9.73
N LEU A 53 1.27 4.73 8.45
CA LEU A 53 1.32 5.63 7.30
C LEU A 53 0.03 6.42 7.13
N SER A 54 -1.12 5.83 7.48
CA SER A 54 -2.41 6.50 7.39
C SER A 54 -2.43 7.80 8.22
N ALA A 55 -1.64 7.91 9.30
CA ALA A 55 -1.49 9.14 10.08
C ALA A 55 -0.98 10.36 9.27
N PHE A 56 -0.39 10.13 8.10
CA PHE A 56 0.03 11.21 7.18
C PHE A 56 -1.07 11.73 6.27
N ILE A 57 -2.23 11.06 6.22
CA ILE A 57 -3.41 11.54 5.49
C ILE A 57 -3.91 12.84 6.15
N PRO A 58 -4.17 13.91 5.37
CA PRO A 58 -4.71 15.16 5.89
C PRO A 58 -6.00 14.97 6.70
N LYS A 59 -6.13 15.71 7.81
CA LYS A 59 -7.30 15.60 8.71
C LYS A 59 -8.62 16.03 8.07
N THR A 60 -8.57 16.77 6.97
CA THR A 60 -9.74 17.25 6.21
C THR A 60 -10.34 16.19 5.29
N GLU A 61 -9.63 15.08 5.06
CA GLU A 61 -10.06 14.05 4.12
C GLU A 61 -10.99 13.03 4.79
N ARG A 62 -12.04 12.65 4.08
CA ARG A 62 -12.98 11.59 4.47
C ARG A 62 -12.46 10.25 4.00
N ILE A 63 -12.29 9.32 4.94
CA ILE A 63 -11.69 8.01 4.67
C ILE A 63 -12.72 6.92 4.95
N VAL A 64 -12.90 6.01 4.00
CA VAL A 64 -13.62 4.76 4.25
C VAL A 64 -12.59 3.64 4.39
N VAL A 65 -12.66 2.90 5.49
CA VAL A 65 -11.79 1.75 5.78
C VAL A 65 -12.64 0.49 5.67
N ILE A 66 -12.18 -0.50 4.92
CA ILE A 66 -12.90 -1.74 4.63
C ILE A 66 -12.03 -2.92 5.01
N GLU A 67 -12.51 -3.78 5.90
CA GLU A 67 -11.78 -4.95 6.42
C GLU A 67 -12.70 -6.17 6.56
N GLU A 68 -12.12 -7.38 6.53
CA GLU A 68 -12.84 -8.59 6.96
C GLU A 68 -13.03 -8.60 8.48
N THR A 69 -11.98 -8.21 9.20
CA THR A 69 -11.96 -8.05 10.65
C THR A 69 -11.29 -6.73 10.97
N SER A 70 -11.92 -5.91 11.81
CA SER A 70 -11.40 -4.59 12.15
C SER A 70 -10.01 -4.68 12.82
N GLU A 71 -8.96 -4.27 12.10
CA GLU A 71 -7.57 -4.17 12.60
C GLU A 71 -7.04 -2.73 12.54
N LEU A 72 -7.48 -1.96 11.54
CA LEU A 72 -7.02 -0.59 11.31
C LEU A 72 -7.69 0.39 12.27
N ALA A 73 -6.86 1.26 12.86
CA ALA A 73 -7.26 2.26 13.83
C ALA A 73 -6.72 3.63 13.40
N LEU A 74 -7.32 4.17 12.34
CA LEU A 74 -6.98 5.48 11.79
C LEU A 74 -7.31 6.61 12.79
N GLN A 75 -6.47 7.64 12.80
CA GLN A 75 -6.54 8.75 13.77
C GLN A 75 -7.21 10.01 13.19
N GLN A 76 -7.63 9.97 11.93
CA GLN A 76 -8.33 11.08 11.29
C GLN A 76 -9.74 11.25 11.87
N PRO A 77 -10.26 12.50 11.91
CA PRO A 77 -11.58 12.75 12.47
C PRO A 77 -12.74 12.20 11.60
N HIS A 78 -12.55 12.07 10.29
CA HIS A 78 -13.59 11.63 9.35
C HIS A 78 -13.31 10.22 8.81
N VAL A 79 -13.34 9.21 9.68
CA VAL A 79 -13.14 7.80 9.32
C VAL A 79 -14.44 7.04 9.42
N ILE A 80 -14.77 6.27 8.38
CA ILE A 80 -15.94 5.40 8.32
C ILE A 80 -15.43 3.96 8.20
N PRO A 81 -15.41 3.19 9.31
CA PRO A 81 -15.07 1.78 9.25
C PRO A 81 -16.24 0.97 8.67
N MET A 82 -15.91 -0.01 7.84
CA MET A 82 -16.81 -1.00 7.26
C MET A 82 -16.18 -2.38 7.44
N GLU A 83 -16.96 -3.31 7.96
CA GLU A 83 -16.52 -4.68 8.21
C GLU A 83 -17.44 -5.65 7.47
N THR A 84 -16.88 -6.74 6.97
CA THR A 84 -17.70 -7.79 6.34
C THR A 84 -18.67 -8.39 7.34
N ALA A 85 -19.86 -8.73 6.87
CA ALA A 85 -20.88 -9.38 7.69
C ALA A 85 -21.46 -10.55 6.92
N GLN A 86 -21.47 -11.73 7.55
CA GLN A 86 -22.19 -12.89 7.04
C GLN A 86 -23.53 -13.00 7.76
N SER A 87 -24.57 -13.36 7.02
CA SER A 87 -25.87 -13.67 7.62
C SER A 87 -26.05 -15.17 7.69
N ASP A 88 -26.47 -15.66 8.86
CA ASP A 88 -26.83 -17.08 9.07
C ASP A 88 -28.27 -17.40 8.61
N ALA A 89 -29.07 -16.37 8.29
CA ALA A 89 -30.43 -16.56 7.78
C ALA A 89 -30.43 -17.05 6.32
N PRO A 90 -31.34 -17.97 5.93
CA PRO A 90 -31.41 -18.52 4.56
C PRO A 90 -31.54 -17.46 3.45
N ASP A 91 -32.25 -16.36 3.74
CA ASP A 91 -32.46 -15.23 2.82
C ASP A 91 -31.65 -13.99 3.20
N GLY A 92 -30.75 -14.13 4.18
CA GLY A 92 -30.03 -12.99 4.69
C GLY A 92 -28.81 -12.65 3.85
N GLU A 93 -28.57 -11.35 3.70
CA GLU A 93 -27.57 -10.87 2.78
C GLU A 93 -26.16 -10.87 3.39
N THR A 94 -25.20 -11.41 2.65
CA THR A 94 -23.78 -11.29 2.96
C THR A 94 -23.22 -9.97 2.43
N PHE A 95 -22.41 -9.32 3.26
CA PHE A 95 -21.62 -8.14 2.94
C PHE A 95 -20.16 -8.55 2.85
N ASP A 96 -19.70 -8.88 1.65
CA ASP A 96 -18.28 -9.10 1.34
C ASP A 96 -17.55 -7.77 1.08
N ILE A 97 -16.21 -7.82 0.98
CA ILE A 97 -15.39 -6.63 0.74
C ILE A 97 -15.82 -5.93 -0.55
N ARG A 98 -16.10 -6.69 -1.61
CA ARG A 98 -16.51 -6.16 -2.91
C ARG A 98 -17.76 -5.29 -2.80
N ARG A 99 -18.78 -5.78 -2.10
CA ARG A 99 -20.02 -5.05 -1.85
C ARG A 99 -19.79 -3.81 -0.99
N LEU A 100 -18.93 -3.91 0.02
CA LEU A 100 -18.55 -2.76 0.85
C LEU A 100 -17.83 -1.69 0.04
N VAL A 101 -16.93 -2.04 -0.88
CA VAL A 101 -16.27 -1.08 -1.79
C VAL A 101 -17.30 -0.32 -2.62
N LYS A 102 -18.24 -1.03 -3.26
CA LYS A 102 -19.32 -0.38 -4.04
C LYS A 102 -20.19 0.53 -3.19
N THR A 103 -20.44 0.15 -1.94
CA THR A 103 -21.19 0.97 -0.98
C THR A 103 -20.41 2.21 -0.58
N ALA A 104 -19.11 2.07 -0.34
CA ALA A 104 -18.20 3.16 0.00
C ALA A 104 -18.18 4.26 -1.06
N LEU A 105 -18.21 3.90 -2.35
CA LEU A 105 -18.25 4.88 -3.45
C LEU A 105 -19.43 5.86 -3.36
N ARG A 106 -20.57 5.43 -2.79
CA ARG A 106 -21.75 6.29 -2.59
C ARG A 106 -21.59 7.28 -1.44
N LEU A 107 -20.62 7.05 -0.56
CA LEU A 107 -20.33 7.91 0.58
C LEU A 107 -19.41 9.09 0.24
N ARG A 108 -19.01 9.21 -1.03
CA ARG A 108 -18.08 10.24 -1.54
C ARG A 108 -16.81 10.36 -0.66
N PRO A 109 -16.08 9.26 -0.42
CA PRO A 109 -14.82 9.35 0.31
C PRO A 109 -13.77 10.08 -0.51
N ASP A 110 -12.81 10.72 0.16
CA ASP A 110 -11.56 11.14 -0.48
C ASP A 110 -10.65 9.94 -0.75
N ARG A 111 -10.62 8.97 0.16
CA ARG A 111 -9.81 7.76 0.08
C ARG A 111 -10.57 6.51 0.51
N ILE A 112 -10.27 5.41 -0.15
CA ILE A 112 -10.68 4.08 0.26
C ILE A 112 -9.44 3.33 0.74
N ILE A 113 -9.52 2.76 1.94
CA ILE A 113 -8.47 1.91 2.49
C ILE A 113 -9.02 0.51 2.61
N ILE A 114 -8.36 -0.45 2.01
CA ILE A 114 -8.72 -1.87 2.14
C ILE A 114 -7.65 -2.56 2.99
N GLY A 115 -8.07 -3.14 4.12
CA GLY A 115 -7.16 -3.83 5.04
C GLY A 115 -6.36 -4.92 4.33
N GLU A 116 -7.03 -5.73 3.51
CA GLU A 116 -6.37 -6.72 2.66
C GLU A 116 -7.23 -7.04 1.42
N VAL A 117 -6.59 -7.09 0.25
CA VAL A 117 -7.21 -7.49 -1.02
C VAL A 117 -6.92 -8.97 -1.25
N ARG A 118 -7.97 -9.77 -1.46
CA ARG A 118 -7.96 -11.23 -1.57
C ARG A 118 -8.75 -11.78 -2.76
N GLY A 119 -9.64 -10.99 -3.36
CA GLY A 119 -10.58 -11.46 -4.36
C GLY A 119 -10.98 -10.40 -5.39
N GLU A 120 -12.21 -10.56 -5.88
CA GLU A 120 -12.78 -9.77 -6.98
C GLU A 120 -12.91 -8.27 -6.67
N GLU A 121 -12.87 -7.87 -5.40
CA GLU A 121 -12.85 -6.46 -4.97
C GLU A 121 -11.65 -5.69 -5.49
N ALA A 122 -10.58 -6.39 -5.91
CA ALA A 122 -9.39 -5.78 -6.49
C ALA A 122 -9.73 -4.89 -7.70
N LEU A 123 -10.70 -5.33 -8.52
CA LEU A 123 -11.18 -4.54 -9.65
C LEU A 123 -11.86 -3.25 -9.21
N ASP A 124 -12.80 -3.38 -8.27
CA ASP A 124 -13.57 -2.24 -7.75
C ASP A 124 -12.64 -1.23 -7.05
N LEU A 125 -11.59 -1.71 -6.37
CA LEU A 125 -10.52 -0.88 -5.79
C LEU A 125 -9.74 -0.12 -6.86
N ILE A 126 -9.28 -0.81 -7.91
CA ILE A 126 -8.50 -0.16 -8.99
C ILE A 126 -9.35 0.87 -9.73
N GLN A 127 -10.63 0.57 -9.98
CA GLN A 127 -11.55 1.56 -10.55
C GLN A 127 -11.75 2.76 -9.63
N ALA A 128 -11.92 2.54 -8.33
CA ALA A 128 -12.06 3.63 -7.36
C ALA A 128 -10.82 4.54 -7.33
N MET A 129 -9.63 3.94 -7.29
CA MET A 129 -8.34 4.63 -7.31
C MET A 129 -8.13 5.45 -8.57
N SER A 130 -8.58 4.94 -9.72
CA SER A 130 -8.50 5.62 -11.00
C SER A 130 -9.52 6.76 -11.14
N VAL A 131 -10.70 6.62 -10.51
CA VAL A 131 -11.83 7.54 -10.66
C VAL A 131 -12.17 8.22 -9.33
N GLY A 132 -11.39 9.25 -8.99
CA GLY A 132 -11.77 10.22 -7.96
C GLY A 132 -11.42 9.86 -6.51
N HIS A 133 -10.85 8.68 -6.25
CA HIS A 133 -10.40 8.28 -4.91
C HIS A 133 -8.89 8.02 -4.87
N ALA A 134 -8.10 8.90 -5.50
CA ALA A 134 -6.65 8.86 -5.47
C ALA A 134 -6.10 9.03 -4.03
N GLY A 135 -4.90 8.51 -3.78
CA GLY A 135 -4.29 8.49 -2.46
C GLY A 135 -4.73 7.31 -1.60
N SER A 136 -5.49 6.38 -2.18
CA SER A 136 -5.98 5.19 -1.51
C SER A 136 -4.84 4.20 -1.22
N MET A 137 -5.05 3.35 -0.22
CA MET A 137 -4.05 2.36 0.19
C MET A 137 -4.70 1.00 0.37
N ALA A 138 -3.96 -0.05 0.05
CA ALA A 138 -4.41 -1.42 0.32
C ALA A 138 -3.24 -2.32 0.69
N THR A 139 -3.52 -3.44 1.36
CA THR A 139 -2.52 -4.50 1.53
C THR A 139 -2.81 -5.72 0.66
N LEU A 140 -1.75 -6.44 0.28
CA LEU A 140 -1.84 -7.65 -0.54
C LEU A 140 -0.75 -8.64 -0.12
N HIS A 141 -1.04 -9.94 -0.16
CA HIS A 141 -0.02 -10.95 0.06
C HIS A 141 0.84 -11.19 -1.19
N ALA A 142 2.13 -10.85 -1.14
CA ALA A 142 3.06 -11.18 -2.20
C ALA A 142 4.51 -11.24 -1.68
N SER A 143 5.35 -11.97 -2.41
CA SER A 143 6.75 -12.20 -2.05
C SER A 143 7.71 -11.14 -2.60
N SER A 144 7.26 -10.30 -3.54
CA SER A 144 8.04 -9.19 -4.09
C SER A 144 7.12 -8.13 -4.70
N PRO A 145 7.61 -6.91 -4.97
CA PRO A 145 6.84 -5.88 -5.66
C PRO A 145 6.25 -6.33 -7.00
N LEU A 146 7.04 -7.03 -7.83
CA LEU A 146 6.56 -7.54 -9.13
C LEU A 146 5.48 -8.61 -8.95
N GLN A 147 5.67 -9.52 -7.99
CA GLN A 147 4.67 -10.55 -7.67
C GLN A 147 3.38 -9.94 -7.11
N ALA A 148 3.46 -8.76 -6.46
CA ALA A 148 2.27 -8.04 -6.02
C ALA A 148 1.42 -7.58 -7.21
N LEU A 149 2.04 -7.00 -8.24
CA LEU A 149 1.34 -6.59 -9.47
C LEU A 149 0.75 -7.78 -10.22
N LEU A 150 1.51 -8.88 -10.37
CA LEU A 150 1.03 -10.12 -11.02
C LEU A 150 -0.12 -10.77 -10.25
N ARG A 151 -0.07 -10.75 -8.91
CA ARG A 151 -1.17 -11.24 -8.09
C ARG A 151 -2.40 -10.35 -8.23
N LEU A 152 -2.23 -9.03 -8.22
CA LEU A 152 -3.33 -8.10 -8.42
C LEU A 152 -4.00 -8.30 -9.78
N GLU A 153 -3.22 -8.48 -10.85
CA GLU A 153 -3.70 -8.89 -12.19
C GLU A 153 -4.56 -10.14 -12.13
N THR A 154 -4.08 -11.18 -11.42
CA THR A 154 -4.83 -12.43 -11.25
C THR A 154 -6.17 -12.19 -10.55
N LEU A 155 -6.20 -11.36 -9.50
CA LEU A 155 -7.43 -11.01 -8.78
C LEU A 155 -8.42 -10.22 -9.66
N LEU A 156 -7.93 -9.33 -10.53
CA LEU A 156 -8.77 -8.62 -11.50
C LEU A 156 -9.37 -9.57 -12.54
N LEU A 157 -8.58 -10.55 -13.02
CA LEU A 157 -9.06 -11.57 -13.94
C LEU A 157 -10.18 -12.44 -13.34
N MET A 158 -10.14 -12.68 -12.02
CA MET A 158 -11.19 -13.43 -11.31
C MET A 158 -12.54 -12.70 -11.32
N ALA A 159 -12.57 -11.37 -11.49
CA ALA A 159 -13.81 -10.60 -11.59
C ALA A 159 -14.60 -10.83 -12.89
N LYS A 160 -14.17 -11.79 -13.73
CA LYS A 160 -14.82 -12.25 -14.98
C LYS A 160 -15.04 -11.13 -16.00
N LEU A 161 -14.09 -10.22 -16.08
CA LEU A 161 -14.06 -9.23 -17.16
C LEU A 161 -13.50 -9.86 -18.43
N ASP A 162 -14.17 -9.61 -19.55
CA ASP A 162 -13.65 -9.94 -20.88
C ASP A 162 -12.74 -8.81 -21.39
N LEU A 163 -11.66 -8.54 -20.64
CA LEU A 163 -10.66 -7.54 -20.99
C LEU A 163 -9.35 -8.22 -21.40
N PRO A 164 -8.67 -7.73 -22.45
CA PRO A 164 -7.32 -8.17 -22.76
C PRO A 164 -6.37 -7.95 -21.57
N ILE A 165 -5.46 -8.90 -21.33
CA ILE A 165 -4.47 -8.81 -20.23
C ILE A 165 -3.66 -7.51 -20.32
N SER A 166 -3.32 -7.05 -21.53
CA SER A 166 -2.61 -5.78 -21.73
C SER A 166 -3.39 -4.57 -21.20
N ALA A 167 -4.71 -4.57 -21.33
CA ALA A 167 -5.57 -3.51 -20.80
C ALA A 167 -5.61 -3.54 -19.27
N ILE A 168 -5.69 -4.73 -18.67
CA ILE A 168 -5.63 -4.91 -17.21
C ILE A 168 -4.30 -4.39 -16.66
N ARG A 169 -3.19 -4.76 -17.31
CA ARG A 169 -1.84 -4.30 -16.93
C ARG A 169 -1.71 -2.79 -17.02
N GLY A 170 -2.16 -2.19 -18.13
CA GLY A 170 -2.16 -0.75 -18.30
C GLY A 170 -3.01 -0.05 -17.22
N GLN A 171 -4.18 -0.60 -16.89
CA GLN A 171 -5.04 -0.05 -15.85
C GLN A 171 -4.38 -0.14 -14.46
N ILE A 172 -3.79 -1.26 -14.09
CA ILE A 172 -3.07 -1.40 -12.82
C ILE A 172 -1.89 -0.42 -12.75
N ALA A 173 -1.06 -0.39 -13.80
CA ALA A 173 0.16 0.39 -13.84
C ALA A 173 -0.07 1.90 -13.84
N SER A 174 -1.10 2.37 -14.54
CA SER A 174 -1.49 3.79 -14.55
C SER A 174 -2.21 4.24 -13.27
N THR A 175 -2.74 3.29 -12.49
CA THR A 175 -3.51 3.59 -11.27
C THR A 175 -2.66 3.52 -10.00
N LEU A 176 -1.79 2.52 -9.87
CA LEU A 176 -0.91 2.39 -8.72
C LEU A 176 0.36 3.21 -8.92
N ASP A 177 0.71 4.05 -7.96
CA ASP A 177 1.97 4.80 -8.01
C ASP A 177 3.12 4.04 -7.35
N LEU A 178 2.84 3.38 -6.21
CA LEU A 178 3.86 2.80 -5.36
C LEU A 178 3.48 1.40 -4.87
N VAL A 179 4.49 0.51 -4.81
CA VAL A 179 4.45 -0.76 -4.10
C VAL A 179 5.49 -0.75 -2.98
N LEU A 180 5.02 -0.92 -1.73
CA LEU A 180 5.86 -1.07 -0.55
C LEU A 180 5.96 -2.55 -0.17
N GLN A 181 7.14 -3.14 -0.31
CA GLN A 181 7.36 -4.52 0.13
C GLN A 181 7.79 -4.55 1.59
N THR A 182 7.10 -5.35 2.39
CA THR A 182 7.45 -5.65 3.78
C THR A 182 7.86 -7.11 3.92
N GLU A 183 8.91 -7.36 4.69
CA GLU A 183 9.40 -8.72 4.96
C GLU A 183 9.72 -8.90 6.44
N ARG A 184 9.49 -10.11 6.93
CA ARG A 184 10.04 -10.58 8.21
C ARG A 184 11.35 -11.30 7.91
N LEU A 185 12.47 -10.69 8.29
CA LEU A 185 13.79 -11.24 8.09
C LEU A 185 14.05 -12.44 9.00
N SER A 186 15.12 -13.19 8.73
CA SER A 186 15.52 -14.39 9.48
C SER A 186 15.76 -14.12 10.98
N ASN A 187 16.17 -12.89 11.34
CA ASN A 187 16.31 -12.46 12.74
C ASN A 187 14.98 -12.07 13.41
N GLY A 188 13.84 -12.31 12.75
CA GLY A 188 12.50 -12.00 13.24
C GLY A 188 12.09 -10.53 13.09
N THR A 189 13.00 -9.64 12.70
CA THR A 189 12.70 -8.21 12.51
C THR A 189 11.87 -7.99 11.24
N ARG A 190 11.02 -6.96 11.26
CA ARG A 190 10.19 -6.56 10.12
C ARG A 190 10.80 -5.33 9.47
N ARG A 191 10.92 -5.33 8.14
CA ARG A 191 11.54 -4.25 7.36
C ARG A 191 10.71 -3.92 6.13
N VAL A 192 10.69 -2.65 5.74
CA VAL A 192 10.30 -2.23 4.39
C VAL A 192 11.50 -2.51 3.48
N THR A 193 11.45 -3.60 2.71
CA THR A 193 12.61 -4.00 1.89
C THR A 193 12.69 -3.24 0.59
N HIS A 194 11.55 -2.82 0.04
CA HIS A 194 11.47 -2.09 -1.21
C HIS A 194 10.39 -1.01 -1.14
N VAL A 195 10.73 0.18 -1.62
CA VAL A 195 9.79 1.21 -2.04
C VAL A 195 9.95 1.32 -3.55
N SER A 196 8.95 0.89 -4.30
CA SER A 196 9.04 0.80 -5.77
C SER A 196 7.98 1.65 -6.42
N GLU A 197 8.39 2.49 -7.36
CA GLU A 197 7.49 3.17 -8.29
C GLU A 197 7.02 2.19 -9.36
N VAL A 198 5.72 2.21 -9.64
CA VAL A 198 5.14 1.47 -10.76
C VAL A 198 5.24 2.36 -12.00
N LEU A 199 5.74 1.81 -13.08
CA LEU A 199 5.86 2.48 -14.37
C LEU A 199 4.88 1.88 -15.37
N GLU A 200 4.64 2.61 -16.45
CA GLU A 200 3.92 2.09 -17.60
C GLU A 200 4.53 0.76 -18.09
N PRO A 201 3.69 -0.21 -18.53
CA PRO A 201 4.20 -1.46 -19.07
C PRO A 201 5.16 -1.21 -20.24
N ASN A 202 6.15 -2.10 -20.42
CA ASN A 202 7.08 -1.98 -21.54
C ASN A 202 6.39 -2.25 -22.90
N GLU A 203 7.15 -2.13 -23.99
CA GLU A 203 6.66 -2.41 -25.35
C GLU A 203 6.12 -3.85 -25.55
N HIS A 204 6.48 -4.78 -24.66
CA HIS A 204 5.98 -6.16 -24.64
C HIS A 204 4.78 -6.35 -23.69
N GLY A 205 4.26 -5.27 -23.09
CA GLY A 205 3.14 -5.30 -22.15
C GLY A 205 3.48 -5.98 -20.81
N GLN A 206 4.75 -5.93 -20.37
CA GLN A 206 5.18 -6.45 -19.07
C GLN A 206 5.28 -5.32 -18.04
N TYR A 207 4.97 -5.61 -16.77
CA TYR A 207 5.12 -4.66 -15.69
C TYR A 207 6.55 -4.16 -15.55
N GLN A 208 6.68 -2.86 -15.28
CA GLN A 208 7.95 -2.22 -14.97
C GLN A 208 7.88 -1.58 -13.60
N LEU A 209 8.96 -1.75 -12.83
CA LEU A 209 9.10 -1.21 -11.50
C LEU A 209 10.44 -0.51 -11.38
N ARG A 210 10.44 0.69 -10.79
CA ARG A 210 11.65 1.42 -10.43
C ARG A 210 11.80 1.37 -8.91
N HIS A 211 12.77 0.62 -8.41
CA HIS A 211 13.05 0.58 -6.97
C HIS A 211 13.68 1.89 -6.53
N LEU A 212 12.91 2.74 -5.84
CA LEU A 212 13.35 4.05 -5.36
C LEU A 212 14.21 3.93 -4.12
N ILE A 213 13.83 3.04 -3.19
CA ILE A 213 14.53 2.79 -1.94
C ILE A 213 14.60 1.28 -1.72
N ARG A 214 15.77 0.78 -1.35
CA ARG A 214 16.01 -0.64 -1.05
C ARG A 214 16.66 -0.83 0.31
N TYR A 215 16.21 -1.81 1.07
CA TYR A 215 16.91 -2.25 2.26
C TYR A 215 18.05 -3.20 1.86
N LYS A 216 19.29 -2.84 2.18
CA LYS A 216 20.46 -3.72 2.00
C LYS A 216 20.92 -4.22 3.36
N VAL A 217 20.98 -5.54 3.53
CA VAL A 217 21.61 -6.16 4.72
C VAL A 217 23.12 -5.97 4.60
N THR A 218 23.73 -5.30 5.57
CA THR A 218 25.17 -4.99 5.54
C THR A 218 26.00 -5.99 6.36
N ASN A 219 25.39 -6.72 7.30
CA ASN A 219 26.09 -7.72 8.11
C ASN A 219 25.34 -9.07 8.12
N LEU A 220 25.99 -10.11 7.60
CA LEU A 220 25.61 -11.52 7.70
C LEU A 220 26.54 -12.28 8.67
N GLY A 221 27.00 -11.62 9.73
CA GLY A 221 27.82 -12.27 10.76
C GLY A 221 27.00 -13.32 11.51
N ALA A 222 27.52 -14.55 11.65
CA ALA A 222 26.89 -15.61 12.41
C ALA A 222 26.60 -15.13 13.86
N GLY A 223 25.33 -15.18 14.27
CA GLY A 223 24.90 -14.81 15.62
C GLY A 223 24.62 -13.31 15.86
N ILE A 224 24.88 -12.43 14.89
CA ILE A 224 24.49 -11.00 14.98
C ILE A 224 23.15 -10.81 14.25
N PRO A 225 22.17 -10.11 14.83
CA PRO A 225 20.94 -9.78 14.13
C PRO A 225 21.27 -9.08 12.81
N ALA A 226 20.73 -9.54 11.69
CA ALA A 226 20.91 -8.89 10.39
C ALA A 226 20.57 -7.38 10.47
N VAL A 227 21.62 -6.55 10.45
CA VAL A 227 21.51 -5.09 10.38
C VAL A 227 21.67 -4.69 8.93
N GLY A 228 20.84 -3.76 8.49
CA GLY A 228 20.87 -3.19 7.16
C GLY A 228 20.38 -1.76 7.20
N ARG A 229 20.46 -1.08 6.05
CA ARG A 229 20.02 0.31 5.89
C ARG A 229 19.16 0.44 4.65
N HIS A 230 18.33 1.47 4.63
CA HIS A 230 17.56 1.84 3.44
C HIS A 230 18.46 2.74 2.59
N HIS A 231 18.56 2.43 1.31
CA HIS A 231 19.38 3.16 0.36
C HIS A 231 18.47 3.70 -0.73
N PRO A 232 18.37 5.03 -0.89
CA PRO A 232 17.84 5.63 -2.10
C PRO A 232 18.67 5.19 -3.29
N VAL A 233 18.00 4.72 -4.33
CA VAL A 233 18.65 4.20 -5.53
C VAL A 233 18.49 5.19 -6.68
N ILE A 234 17.30 5.78 -6.82
CA ILE A 234 16.97 6.65 -7.96
C ILE A 234 15.79 7.57 -7.63
N ARG A 235 15.72 8.70 -8.31
CA ARG A 235 14.58 9.62 -8.24
C ARG A 235 13.31 9.01 -8.86
N PRO A 236 12.13 9.24 -8.24
CA PRO A 236 10.87 8.91 -8.89
C PRO A 236 10.65 9.77 -10.13
N THR A 237 9.90 9.26 -11.11
CA THR A 237 9.54 10.03 -12.32
C THR A 237 8.70 11.26 -11.98
N PHE A 238 7.95 11.21 -10.88
CA PHE A 238 7.12 12.31 -10.38
C PHE A 238 7.84 13.27 -9.41
N SER A 239 9.18 13.19 -9.29
CA SER A 239 9.96 14.03 -8.35
C SER A 239 9.76 15.53 -8.57
N ILE A 240 9.89 16.00 -9.82
CA ILE A 240 9.73 17.42 -10.17
C ILE A 240 8.36 17.95 -9.74
N ALA A 241 7.28 17.21 -10.05
CA ALA A 241 5.92 17.62 -9.68
C ALA A 241 5.72 17.70 -8.16
N MET A 242 6.41 16.86 -7.38
CA MET A 242 6.38 16.92 -5.92
C MET A 242 7.21 18.08 -5.35
N GLU A 243 8.32 18.42 -5.99
CA GLU A 243 9.16 19.58 -5.65
C GLU A 243 8.44 20.90 -5.89
N GLU A 244 7.75 21.03 -7.03
CA GLU A 244 6.92 22.20 -7.36
C GLU A 244 5.79 22.43 -6.35
N LYS A 245 5.23 21.34 -5.79
CA LYS A 245 4.25 21.38 -4.70
C LYS A 245 4.88 21.64 -3.33
N GLY A 246 6.21 21.73 -3.23
CA GLY A 246 6.95 21.94 -1.99
C GLY A 246 6.84 20.76 -1.01
N LEU A 247 6.55 19.55 -1.50
CA LEU A 247 6.32 18.38 -0.64
C LEU A 247 7.62 17.71 -0.19
N MET A 248 8.65 17.75 -1.05
CA MET A 248 9.95 17.14 -0.81
C MET A 248 11.00 17.76 -1.72
N ASN A 249 12.25 17.81 -1.26
CA ASN A 249 13.42 18.13 -2.06
C ASN A 249 14.19 16.82 -2.31
N PHE A 250 14.26 16.36 -3.57
CA PHE A 250 14.96 15.11 -3.88
C PHE A 250 16.48 15.29 -4.02
N ASP A 251 16.99 16.52 -4.13
CA ASP A 251 18.43 16.80 -4.15
C ASP A 251 19.13 16.43 -2.82
N GLU A 252 18.38 16.36 -1.72
CA GLU A 252 18.89 16.01 -0.40
C GLU A 252 19.08 14.50 -0.18
N PHE A 253 18.64 13.66 -1.12
CA PHE A 253 18.76 12.22 -0.98
C PHE A 253 20.19 11.76 -1.32
N PRO A 254 20.81 10.93 -0.47
CA PRO A 254 22.10 10.30 -0.76
C PRO A 254 21.89 9.14 -1.74
N TYR A 255 21.60 9.45 -3.01
CA TYR A 255 21.55 8.44 -4.07
C TYR A 255 22.92 7.80 -4.25
N GLU A 256 22.94 6.47 -4.28
CA GLU A 256 24.12 5.67 -4.63
C GLU A 256 24.25 5.47 -6.15
#